data_AF-S4P8Q9-F1
#
_entry.id   AF-S4P8Q9-F1
#
_cell.length_a   1.000
_cell.length_b   1.000
_cell.length_c   1.000
_cell.angle_alpha   90.00
_cell.angle_beta   90.00
_cell.angle_gamma   90.00
#
_symmetry.space_group_name_H-M   'P 1'
#
loop_
_entity.id
_entity.type
_entity.pdbx_description
1 polymer ?
#
loop_
_entity_poly.entity_id
_entity_poly.type
_entity_poly.pdbx_seq_one_letter_code
_entity_poly.pdbx_strand_id
1 'polypeptide(L)'
;MQGLNPTEQPVIKEQGILLFNGDIFDRTWDTKISDTEFIMEKLSKSQTAEQIISEIKMFKGPFSLIYYDKVSHHLFFARDRIGRNSLLFHRSGSSFVI
;
A
#
# COMPACT_ATOMS: atom_id res chain seq x y z
N MET A 1 4.17 5.12 11.22
CA MET A 1 3.60 6.18 12.08
C MET A 1 2.19 6.51 11.63
N GLN A 2 1.31 6.81 12.58
CA GLN A 2 -0.13 6.93 12.31
C GLN A 2 -0.58 8.34 11.88
N GLY A 3 0.32 9.33 11.90
CA GLY A 3 -0.02 10.74 11.69
C GLY A 3 -0.69 11.37 12.90
N LEU A 4 -1.12 12.62 12.76
CA LEU A 4 -1.78 13.37 13.85
C LEU A 4 -3.23 12.96 14.08
N ASN A 5 -3.91 12.47 13.03
CA ASN A 5 -5.30 12.05 13.06
C ASN A 5 -5.45 10.74 12.27
N PRO A 6 -6.49 9.93 12.56
CA PRO A 6 -6.79 8.75 11.76
C PRO A 6 -6.99 9.11 10.29
N THR A 7 -6.30 8.40 9.39
CA THR A 7 -6.52 8.50 7.93
C THR A 7 -7.68 7.59 7.53
N GLU A 8 -8.71 8.18 6.92
CA GLU A 8 -9.81 7.42 6.34
C GLU A 8 -9.33 6.53 5.19
N GLN A 9 -9.87 5.31 5.11
CA GLN A 9 -9.50 4.33 4.11
C GLN A 9 -10.73 3.76 3.40
N PRO A 10 -10.64 3.45 2.08
CA PRO A 10 -9.43 3.53 1.25
C PRO A 10 -9.00 4.97 0.95
N VAL A 11 -7.69 5.18 0.84
CA VAL A 11 -7.18 6.46 0.32
C VAL A 11 -7.32 6.43 -1.20
N ILE A 12 -8.01 7.43 -1.75
CA ILE A 12 -8.30 7.52 -3.18
C ILE A 12 -7.63 8.78 -3.74
N LYS A 13 -6.81 8.61 -4.79
CA LYS A 13 -6.29 9.73 -5.61
C LYS A 13 -6.57 9.46 -7.08
N GLU A 14 -6.14 10.38 -7.95
CA GLU A 14 -6.26 10.24 -9.39
C GLU A 14 -5.51 9.00 -9.91
N GLN A 15 -4.32 8.73 -9.37
CA GLN A 15 -3.46 7.63 -9.82
C GLN A 15 -3.90 6.26 -9.28
N GLY A 16 -4.53 6.20 -8.11
CA GLY A 16 -4.82 4.90 -7.50
C GLY A 16 -5.72 4.91 -6.28
N ILE A 17 -5.96 3.71 -5.76
CA ILE A 17 -6.73 3.42 -4.55
C ILE A 17 -5.87 2.55 -3.64
N LEU A 18 -5.73 2.94 -2.37
CA LEU A 18 -4.91 2.23 -1.39
C LEU A 18 -5.72 1.79 -0.17
N LEU A 19 -5.57 0.52 0.20
CA LEU A 19 -5.85 0.00 1.53
C LEU A 19 -4.53 -0.48 2.15
N PHE A 20 -4.30 -0.09 3.40
CA PHE A 20 -3.11 -0.40 4.16
C PHE A 20 -3.48 -0.84 5.58
N ASN A 21 -2.88 -1.94 6.03
CA ASN A 21 -2.98 -2.44 7.39
C ASN A 21 -1.57 -2.77 7.90
N GLY A 22 -1.11 -2.04 8.90
CA GLY A 22 0.18 -2.27 9.54
C GLY A 22 0.85 -0.97 9.97
N ASP A 23 2.17 -1.03 10.11
CA ASP A 23 3.01 0.08 10.53
C ASP A 23 4.30 0.08 9.69
N ILE A 24 4.61 1.23 9.08
CA ILE A 24 5.91 1.42 8.44
C ILE A 24 6.92 1.96 9.44
N PHE A 25 8.08 1.31 9.47
CA PHE A 25 9.22 1.63 10.30
C PHE A 25 10.23 2.40 9.45
N ASP A 26 10.01 3.71 9.38
CA ASP A 26 10.95 4.65 8.78
C ASP A 26 11.07 5.88 9.69
N ARG A 27 12.31 6.27 10.01
CA ARG A 27 12.62 7.42 10.88
C ARG A 27 12.93 8.69 10.09
N THR A 28 12.95 8.61 8.76
CA THR A 28 13.43 9.69 7.89
C THR A 28 12.32 10.64 7.41
N TRP A 29 11.05 10.31 7.64
CA TRP A 29 9.89 11.06 7.16
C TRP A 29 9.10 11.71 8.30
N ASP A 30 8.28 12.70 7.95
CA ASP A 30 7.53 13.51 8.91
C ASP A 30 6.52 12.65 9.68
N THR A 31 6.70 12.59 10.99
CA THR A 31 5.83 11.87 11.94
C THR A 31 4.36 12.32 11.94
N LYS A 32 4.08 13.51 11.38
CA LYS A 32 2.73 14.05 11.26
C LYS A 32 1.91 13.44 10.12
N ILE A 33 2.58 12.85 9.13
CA ILE A 33 1.94 12.18 8.00
C ILE A 33 1.67 10.72 8.40
N SER A 34 0.54 10.15 7.98
CA SER A 34 0.23 8.74 8.25
C SER A 34 0.93 7.80 7.27
N ASP A 35 1.19 6.56 7.69
CA ASP A 35 1.86 5.56 6.85
C ASP A 35 1.10 5.38 5.55
N THR A 36 -0.23 5.34 5.63
CA THR A 36 -1.13 5.22 4.49
C THR A 36 -0.96 6.38 3.51
N GLU A 37 -0.93 7.63 3.99
CA GLU A 37 -0.75 8.80 3.12
C GLU A 37 0.62 8.82 2.45
N PHE A 38 1.67 8.47 3.19
CA PHE A 38 3.03 8.40 2.66
C PHE A 38 3.19 7.31 1.61
N ILE A 39 2.67 6.11 1.87
CA ILE A 39 2.64 5.03 0.88
C ILE A 39 1.88 5.50 -0.36
N MET A 40 0.70 6.10 -0.19
CA MET A 40 -0.07 6.61 -1.32
C MET A 40 0.73 7.62 -2.15
N GLU A 41 1.39 8.58 -1.52
CA GLU A 41 2.26 9.54 -2.22
C GLU A 41 3.41 8.88 -2.99
N LYS A 42 4.04 7.85 -2.43
CA LYS A 42 5.12 7.10 -3.09
C LYS A 42 4.61 6.32 -4.31
N LEU A 43 3.50 5.62 -4.15
CA LEU A 43 2.92 4.79 -5.22
C LEU A 43 2.32 5.67 -6.33
N SER A 44 1.68 6.80 -6.00
CA SER A 44 1.15 7.75 -6.98
C SER A 44 2.22 8.39 -7.87
N LYS A 45 3.48 8.45 -7.43
CA LYS A 45 4.59 9.00 -8.23
C LYS A 45 5.21 7.98 -9.17
N SER A 46 4.89 6.70 -9.00
CA SER A 46 5.37 5.62 -9.86
C SER A 46 4.55 5.57 -11.15
N GLN A 47 5.22 5.47 -12.28
CA GLN A 47 4.62 5.44 -13.63
C GLN A 47 4.55 4.04 -14.23
N THR A 48 5.30 3.08 -13.67
CA THR A 48 5.33 1.70 -14.15
C THR A 48 5.13 0.71 -13.02
N ALA A 49 4.70 -0.51 -13.37
CA ALA A 49 4.54 -1.59 -12.40
C ALA A 49 5.86 -1.91 -11.68
N GLU A 50 7.00 -1.84 -12.37
CA GLU A 50 8.32 -2.08 -11.79
C GLU A 50 8.69 -1.02 -10.75
N GLN A 51 8.34 0.25 -10.99
CA GLN A 51 8.54 1.32 -10.03
C GLN A 51 7.67 1.12 -8.78
N ILE A 52 6.38 0.79 -8.95
CA ILE A 52 5.46 0.46 -7.85
C ILE A 52 6.03 -0.70 -7.02
N ILE A 53 6.45 -1.78 -7.67
CA ILE A 53 7.04 -2.95 -7.01
C ILE A 53 8.33 -2.57 -6.28
N SER A 54 9.16 -1.70 -6.87
CA SER A 54 10.39 -1.21 -6.26
C SER A 54 10.10 -0.42 -4.97
N GLU A 55 9.14 0.50 -4.99
CA GLU A 55 8.71 1.24 -3.80
C GLU A 55 8.19 0.29 -2.70
N ILE A 56 7.33 -0.67 -3.05
CA ILE A 56 6.79 -1.65 -2.08
C ILE A 56 7.91 -2.44 -1.38
N LYS A 57 8.96 -2.83 -2.11
CA LYS A 57 10.11 -3.56 -1.56
C LYS A 57 10.94 -2.75 -0.57
N MET A 58 10.89 -1.42 -0.66
CA MET A 58 11.63 -0.53 0.22
C MET A 58 10.98 -0.42 1.60
N PHE A 59 9.67 -0.60 1.71
CA PHE A 59 8.95 -0.53 2.97
C PHE A 59 9.47 -1.54 4.00
N LYS A 60 9.62 -1.07 5.24
CA LYS A 60 10.06 -1.85 6.41
C LYS A 60 8.98 -1.75 7.48
N GLY A 61 8.78 -2.81 8.25
CA GLY A 61 7.72 -2.89 9.26
C GLY A 61 6.68 -3.97 8.94
N PRO A 62 5.77 -4.28 9.87
CA PRO A 62 4.65 -5.20 9.62
C PRO A 62 3.65 -4.53 8.69
N PHE A 63 3.27 -5.17 7.59
CA PHE A 63 2.20 -4.63 6.77
C PHE A 63 1.53 -5.67 5.88
N SER A 64 0.28 -5.37 5.52
CA SER A 64 -0.36 -5.81 4.29
C SER A 64 -0.94 -4.59 3.57
N LEU A 65 -0.92 -4.62 2.24
CA LEU A 65 -1.46 -3.55 1.41
C LEU A 65 -2.16 -4.09 0.18
N ILE A 66 -3.14 -3.33 -0.30
CA ILE A 66 -3.80 -3.49 -1.58
C ILE A 66 -3.76 -2.12 -2.26
N TYR A 67 -3.15 -2.04 -3.43
CA TYR A 67 -3.07 -0.85 -4.25
C TYR A 67 -3.61 -1.13 -5.65
N TYR A 68 -4.65 -0.42 -6.06
CA TYR A 68 -5.15 -0.45 -7.42
C TYR A 68 -4.64 0.77 -8.18
N ASP A 69 -3.80 0.54 -9.18
CA ASP A 69 -3.37 1.58 -10.11
C ASP A 69 -4.46 1.79 -11.16
N LYS A 70 -5.07 2.99 -11.14
CA LYS A 70 -6.17 3.35 -12.04
C LYS A 70 -5.69 3.57 -13.49
N VAL A 71 -4.41 3.88 -13.69
CA VAL A 71 -3.85 4.18 -15.02
C VAL A 71 -3.59 2.89 -15.79
N SER A 72 -2.89 1.94 -15.18
CA SER A 72 -2.57 0.66 -15.84
C SER A 72 -3.59 -0.45 -15.59
N HIS A 73 -4.59 -0.21 -14.73
CA HIS A 73 -5.58 -1.19 -14.29
C HIS A 73 -4.99 -2.42 -13.60
N HIS A 74 -3.80 -2.30 -13.00
CA HIS A 74 -3.18 -3.36 -12.23
C HIS A 74 -3.56 -3.30 -10.75
N LEU A 75 -3.80 -4.47 -10.17
CA LEU A 75 -4.01 -4.65 -8.75
C LEU A 75 -2.74 -5.24 -8.11
N PHE A 76 -2.13 -4.47 -7.22
CA PHE A 76 -0.98 -4.87 -6.44
C PHE A 76 -1.44 -5.22 -5.03
N PHE A 77 -1.06 -6.38 -4.53
CA PHE A 77 -1.29 -6.74 -3.14
C PHE A 77 -0.03 -7.39 -2.59
N ALA A 78 0.38 -7.00 -1.39
CA ALA A 78 1.65 -7.40 -0.81
C ALA A 78 1.55 -7.42 0.71
N ARG A 79 2.44 -8.18 1.34
CA ARG A 79 2.65 -8.17 2.78
C ARG A 79 4.13 -8.16 3.11
N ASP A 80 4.46 -7.80 4.33
CA ASP A 80 5.84 -7.80 4.80
C ASP A 80 6.47 -9.19 4.76
N ARG A 81 7.81 -9.23 4.70
CA ARG A 81 8.59 -10.47 4.51
C ARG A 81 8.39 -11.51 5.64
N ILE A 82 8.05 -11.06 6.85
CA ILE A 82 7.78 -11.97 7.98
C ILE A 82 6.33 -12.46 7.88
N GLY A 83 5.43 -11.65 7.35
CA GLY A 83 4.03 -12.00 7.11
C GLY A 83 3.20 -11.97 8.39
N ARG A 84 3.45 -10.97 9.24
CA ARG A 84 2.76 -10.81 10.54
C ARG A 84 1.29 -10.47 10.37
N ASN A 85 0.96 -9.70 9.33
CA ASN A 85 -0.41 -9.42 8.94
C ASN A 85 -0.88 -10.45 7.92
N SER A 86 -2.05 -11.04 8.18
CA SER A 86 -2.71 -11.92 7.22
C SER A 86 -3.16 -11.13 5.99
N LEU A 87 -2.89 -11.69 4.82
CA LEU A 87 -3.42 -11.25 3.54
C LEU A 87 -3.73 -12.54 2.79
N LEU A 88 -5.01 -12.79 2.59
CA LEU A 88 -5.49 -13.99 1.92
C LEU A 88 -5.93 -13.59 0.53
N PHE A 89 -5.88 -14.53 -0.40
CA PHE A 89 -6.56 -14.35 -1.67
C PHE A 89 -7.17 -15.68 -2.09
N HIS A 90 -8.31 -15.59 -2.75
CA HIS A 90 -9.02 -16.72 -3.30
C HIS A 90 -9.39 -16.42 -4.75
N ARG A 91 -9.10 -17.38 -5.62
CA ARG A 91 -9.55 -17.33 -7.01
C ARG A 91 -10.85 -18.13 -7.13
N SER A 92 -11.95 -17.43 -7.34
CA SER A 92 -13.26 -18.01 -7.62
C SER A 92 -13.55 -17.88 -9.11
N GLY A 93 -13.21 -18.92 -9.89
CA GLY A 93 -13.35 -18.92 -11.34
C GLY A 93 -12.46 -17.87 -12.03
N SER A 94 -13.10 -16.86 -12.63
CA SER A 94 -12.45 -15.71 -13.27
C SER A 94 -12.26 -14.51 -12.33
N SER A 95 -12.76 -14.56 -11.09
CA SER A 95 -12.65 -13.49 -10.11
C SER A 95 -11.58 -13.78 -9.07
N PHE A 96 -10.96 -12.72 -8.56
CA PHE A 96 -10.11 -12.76 -7.38
C PHE A 96 -10.79 -12.01 -6.23
N VAL A 97 -10.77 -12.62 -5.05
CA VAL A 97 -11.12 -11.98 -3.78
C VAL A 97 -9.84 -11.89 -2.98
N ILE A 98 -9.53 -10.71 -2.47
CA ILE A 98 -8.36 -10.41 -1.63
C ILE A 98 -8.87 -9.80 -0.34
#